data_AF-A0A9X1ZSW6-F1
#
_entry.id   AF-A0A9X1ZSW6-F1
#
_cell.length_a   1.000
_cell.length_b   1.000
_cell.length_c   1.000
_cell.angle_alpha   90.00
_cell.angle_beta   90.00
_cell.angle_gamma   90.00
#
_symmetry.space_group_name_H-M   'P 1'
#
loop_
_entity.id
_entity.type
_entity.pdbx_description
1 polymer ?
#
loop_
_entity_poly.entity_id
_entity_poly.type
_entity_poly.pdbx_seq_one_letter_code
_entity_poly.pdbx_strand_id
1 'polypeptide(L)'
;MKGKKWLKIGGIVALIVLIMMGIFVWRLAGQPYYRMSLLGTDYIENAAELSYANQHLDDKLILIKKYKYSKDIMLLGFGGGGSTTNDYFAYGVADSDKNILLEPKYQFISSKANSKKEVIIYGLPYVVNGDEKRMFYKMVDGNLIAIQEKESW
;
A
#
# COMPACT_ATOMS: atom_id res chain seq x y z
N MET A 1 -6.94 -36.59 54.56
CA MET A 1 -7.53 -36.52 53.20
C MET A 1 -7.63 -35.10 52.59
N LYS A 2 -7.24 -34.02 53.30
CA LYS A 2 -7.31 -32.63 52.78
C LYS A 2 -6.13 -32.23 51.89
N GLY A 3 -4.90 -32.68 52.18
CA GLY A 3 -3.69 -32.29 51.43
C GLY A 3 -3.66 -32.71 49.94
N LYS A 4 -4.22 -33.88 49.58
CA LYS A 4 -4.28 -34.34 48.18
C LYS A 4 -5.20 -33.48 47.30
N LYS A 5 -6.22 -32.82 47.87
CA LYS A 5 -7.10 -31.91 47.12
C LYS A 5 -6.39 -30.58 46.81
N TRP A 6 -5.64 -30.04 47.76
CA TRP A 6 -4.83 -28.82 47.57
C TRP A 6 -3.71 -29.00 46.55
N LEU A 7 -3.05 -30.17 46.53
CA LEU A 7 -2.07 -30.52 45.50
C LEU A 7 -2.68 -30.58 44.09
N LYS A 8 -3.90 -31.11 43.94
CA LYS A 8 -4.61 -31.14 42.65
C LYS A 8 -5.02 -29.75 42.17
N ILE A 9 -5.51 -28.91 43.08
CA ILE A 9 -5.88 -27.52 42.77
C ILE A 9 -4.64 -26.70 42.41
N GLY A 10 -3.55 -26.83 43.18
CA GLY A 10 -2.28 -26.17 42.89
C GLY A 10 -1.71 -26.56 41.53
N GLY A 11 -1.82 -27.84 41.14
CA GLY A 11 -1.43 -28.30 39.80
C GLY A 11 -2.26 -27.69 38.68
N ILE A 12 -3.57 -27.55 38.86
CA ILE A 12 -4.45 -26.90 37.86
C ILE A 12 -4.11 -25.41 37.73
N VAL A 13 -3.90 -24.71 38.85
CA VAL A 13 -3.53 -23.28 38.82
C VAL A 13 -2.18 -23.08 38.14
N ALA A 14 -1.19 -23.91 38.43
CA ALA A 14 0.12 -23.85 37.77
C ALA A 14 0.02 -24.11 36.25
N LEU A 15 -0.85 -25.04 35.83
CA LEU A 15 -1.11 -25.31 34.41
C LEU A 15 -1.75 -24.12 33.70
N ILE A 16 -2.72 -23.46 34.34
CA ILE A 16 -3.37 -22.25 33.79
C ILE A 16 -2.35 -21.12 33.63
N VAL A 17 -1.48 -20.91 34.63
CA VAL A 17 -0.41 -19.90 34.55
C VAL A 17 0.58 -20.22 33.43
N LEU A 18 0.95 -21.49 33.23
CA LEU A 18 1.80 -21.92 32.12
C LEU A 18 1.14 -21.71 30.75
N ILE A 19 -0.17 -21.98 30.63
CA ILE A 19 -0.92 -21.72 29.39
C ILE A 19 -1.00 -20.22 29.12
N MET A 20 -1.26 -19.39 30.15
CA MET A 20 -1.26 -17.93 29.99
C MET A 20 0.12 -17.39 29.62
N MET A 21 1.20 -17.88 30.24
CA MET A 21 2.57 -17.55 29.83
C MET A 21 2.88 -18.03 28.42
N GLY A 22 2.40 -19.21 28.02
CA GLY A 22 2.53 -19.72 26.67
C GLY A 22 1.83 -18.84 25.64
N ILE A 23 0.60 -18.39 25.92
CA ILE A 23 -0.15 -17.44 25.09
C ILE A 23 0.53 -16.07 25.08
N PHE A 24 1.09 -15.62 26.21
CA PHE A 24 1.78 -14.34 26.33
C PHE A 24 3.10 -14.34 25.56
N VAL A 25 3.91 -15.40 25.70
CA VAL A 25 5.13 -15.61 24.92
C VAL A 25 4.79 -15.85 23.45
N TRP A 26 3.70 -16.55 23.12
CA TRP A 26 3.22 -16.66 21.74
C TRP A 26 2.72 -15.33 21.20
N ARG A 27 2.16 -14.43 22.01
CA ARG A 27 1.88 -13.04 21.60
C ARG A 27 3.15 -12.23 21.42
N LEU A 28 4.16 -12.37 22.27
CA LEU A 28 5.41 -11.61 22.18
C LEU A 28 6.39 -12.13 21.11
N ALA A 29 6.45 -13.44 20.89
CA ALA A 29 7.35 -14.10 19.95
C ALA A 29 6.65 -14.52 18.65
N GLY A 30 5.34 -14.77 18.70
CA GLY A 30 4.51 -15.22 17.59
C GLY A 30 3.54 -14.18 17.03
N GLN A 31 3.42 -13.00 17.66
CA GLN A 31 3.12 -11.79 16.90
C GLN A 31 4.44 -11.07 16.65
N PRO A 32 5.13 -11.36 15.52
CA PRO A 32 5.76 -10.23 14.87
C PRO A 32 4.62 -9.23 14.74
N TYR A 33 4.79 -7.99 15.22
CA TYR A 33 3.94 -6.85 14.81
C TYR A 33 3.32 -7.20 13.48
N TYR A 34 1.98 -7.36 13.43
CA TYR A 34 1.21 -7.70 12.22
C TYR A 34 2.13 -7.38 11.08
N ARG A 35 2.84 -8.40 10.55
CA ARG A 35 3.86 -8.15 9.54
C ARG A 35 2.95 -7.69 8.44
N MET A 36 2.69 -6.38 8.40
CA MET A 36 1.84 -5.75 7.42
C MET A 36 2.45 -6.36 6.18
N SER A 37 1.61 -7.03 5.40
CA SER A 37 2.02 -7.63 4.15
C SER A 37 2.38 -6.48 3.20
N LEU A 38 3.40 -5.71 3.56
CA LEU A 38 4.18 -4.75 2.80
C LEU A 38 5.00 -5.50 1.75
N LEU A 39 4.64 -6.76 1.43
CA LEU A 39 5.16 -7.53 0.33
C LEU A 39 4.13 -7.62 -0.80
N GLY A 40 2.95 -6.99 -0.64
CA GLY A 40 1.85 -7.02 -1.59
C GLY A 40 1.91 -5.91 -2.63
N THR A 41 1.45 -6.25 -3.84
CA THR A 41 0.94 -5.27 -4.80
C THR A 41 -0.57 -5.28 -4.65
N ASP A 42 -1.13 -4.18 -4.17
CA ASP A 42 -2.57 -4.02 -4.02
C ASP A 42 -3.17 -3.35 -5.26
N TYR A 43 -4.33 -3.84 -5.67
CA TYR A 43 -5.12 -3.29 -6.77
C TYR A 43 -6.35 -2.63 -6.17
N ILE A 44 -6.37 -1.30 -6.17
CA ILE A 44 -7.40 -0.49 -5.52
C ILE A 44 -8.39 -0.03 -6.58
N GLU A 45 -9.56 -0.68 -6.59
CA GLU A 45 -10.71 -0.26 -7.38
C GLU A 45 -11.36 1.00 -6.78
N ASN A 46 -11.91 1.86 -7.62
CA ASN A 46 -12.58 3.11 -7.21
C ASN A 46 -11.69 4.05 -6.35
N ALA A 47 -10.38 4.05 -6.61
CA ALA A 47 -9.44 4.94 -5.96
C ALA A 47 -9.82 6.42 -6.20
N ALA A 48 -9.73 7.25 -5.16
CA ALA A 48 -10.09 8.67 -5.25
C ALA A 48 -9.21 9.41 -6.26
N GLU A 49 -7.95 8.99 -6.38
CA GLU A 49 -6.93 9.44 -7.31
C GLU A 49 -7.37 9.31 -8.78
N LEU A 50 -8.11 8.24 -9.10
CA LEU A 50 -8.60 7.95 -10.46
C LEU A 50 -10.09 8.25 -10.62
N SER A 51 -10.73 8.89 -9.62
CA SER A 51 -12.18 9.14 -9.64
C SER A 51 -12.64 9.93 -10.86
N TYR A 52 -11.91 10.97 -11.27
CA TYR A 52 -12.24 11.75 -12.46
C TYR A 52 -12.14 10.89 -13.73
N ALA A 53 -11.05 10.13 -13.88
CA ALA A 53 -10.88 9.23 -15.02
C ALA A 53 -12.01 8.18 -15.08
N ASN A 54 -12.31 7.54 -13.96
CA ASN A 54 -13.33 6.47 -13.87
C ASN A 54 -14.77 6.97 -14.03
N GLN A 55 -15.01 8.28 -13.97
CA GLN A 55 -16.31 8.89 -14.27
C GLN A 55 -16.50 9.24 -15.75
N HIS A 56 -15.39 9.41 -16.50
CA HIS A 56 -15.40 9.95 -17.85
C HIS A 56 -14.84 8.98 -18.91
N LEU A 57 -14.24 7.87 -18.49
CA LEU A 57 -13.82 6.76 -19.35
C LEU A 57 -14.79 5.60 -19.21
N ASP A 58 -15.04 4.90 -20.31
CA ASP A 58 -15.85 3.67 -20.32
C ASP A 58 -15.12 2.54 -19.56
N ASP A 59 -13.80 2.45 -19.76
CA ASP A 59 -12.94 1.50 -19.07
C ASP A 59 -12.48 2.04 -17.71
N LYS A 60 -12.90 1.36 -16.65
CA LYS A 60 -12.51 1.71 -15.27
C LYS A 60 -11.05 1.34 -15.02
N LEU A 61 -10.28 2.32 -14.60
CA LEU A 61 -8.89 2.17 -14.21
C LEU A 61 -8.75 1.79 -12.74
N ILE A 62 -7.77 0.93 -12.48
CA ILE A 62 -7.43 0.43 -11.16
C ILE A 62 -6.10 1.05 -10.73
N LEU A 63 -6.05 1.59 -9.51
CA LEU A 63 -4.81 2.11 -8.93
C LEU A 63 -3.97 0.95 -8.40
N ILE A 64 -2.75 0.80 -8.88
CA ILE A 64 -1.79 -0.16 -8.33
C ILE A 64 -1.06 0.53 -7.18
N LYS A 65 -1.06 -0.08 -6.00
CA LYS A 65 -0.28 0.36 -4.83
C LYS A 65 0.71 -0.75 -4.47
N LYS A 66 1.98 -0.56 -4.82
CA LYS A 66 3.05 -1.54 -4.56
C LYS A 66 3.96 -1.04 -3.45
N TYR A 67 4.24 -1.90 -2.49
CA TYR A 67 5.22 -1.55 -1.48
C TYR A 67 6.64 -1.47 -2.06
N LYS A 68 7.35 -0.39 -1.76
CA LYS A 68 8.77 -0.20 -2.09
C LYS A 68 9.58 -0.70 -0.91
N TYR A 69 10.39 -1.76 -1.11
CA TYR A 69 11.25 -2.32 -0.06
C TYR A 69 12.17 -1.22 0.50
N SER A 70 11.80 -0.67 1.65
CA SER A 70 12.67 0.24 2.40
C SER A 70 13.41 -0.56 3.47
N LYS A 71 14.73 -0.41 3.56
CA LYS A 71 15.52 -0.89 4.72
C LYS A 71 15.02 -0.27 6.03
N ASP A 72 14.25 0.83 5.95
CA ASP A 72 13.70 1.57 7.07
C ASP A 72 12.36 1.00 7.60
N ILE A 73 11.92 -0.18 7.12
CA ILE A 73 10.82 -0.92 7.79
C ILE A 73 11.15 -1.19 9.25
N MET A 74 12.45 -1.34 9.60
CA MET A 74 12.86 -1.46 10.99
C MET A 74 12.68 -0.17 11.80
N LEU A 75 12.53 0.99 11.16
CA LEU A 75 12.32 2.29 11.82
C LEU A 75 10.84 2.65 12.02
N LEU A 76 9.90 1.98 11.34
CA LEU A 76 8.46 2.11 11.60
C LEU A 76 8.05 1.66 13.02
N GLY A 77 8.99 1.11 13.81
CA GLY A 77 8.75 0.61 15.16
C GLY A 77 9.22 1.49 16.33
N PHE A 78 10.26 2.34 16.20
CA PHE A 78 10.92 2.90 17.40
C PHE A 78 11.66 4.24 17.17
N GLY A 79 10.99 5.26 16.65
CA GLY A 79 11.61 6.59 16.60
C GLY A 79 10.72 7.64 15.97
N GLY A 80 10.25 8.59 16.78
CA GLY A 80 9.37 9.71 16.39
C GLY A 80 10.01 10.73 15.45
N GLY A 81 10.45 10.29 14.28
CA GLY A 81 10.97 11.12 13.20
C GLY A 81 11.07 10.28 11.94
N GLY A 82 9.94 10.06 11.26
CA GLY A 82 9.86 9.16 10.11
C GLY A 82 8.88 9.68 9.07
N SER A 83 9.35 9.73 7.83
CA SER A 83 8.65 9.94 6.58
C SER A 83 7.20 9.43 6.60
N THR A 84 6.28 10.18 6.00
CA THR A 84 4.86 9.78 5.92
C THR A 84 4.73 8.40 5.29
N THR A 85 3.72 7.61 5.70
CA THR A 85 3.50 6.23 5.24
C THR A 85 3.43 6.09 3.71
N ASN A 86 3.16 7.18 2.99
CA ASN A 86 3.11 7.25 1.54
C ASN A 86 4.49 7.18 0.86
N ASP A 87 5.58 7.49 1.56
CA ASP A 87 6.95 7.43 1.03
C ASP A 87 7.46 6.00 0.81
N TYR A 88 6.70 5.02 1.33
CA TYR A 88 7.01 3.60 1.23
C TYR A 88 6.26 2.87 0.10
N PHE A 89 5.44 3.58 -0.69
CA PHE A 89 4.65 2.96 -1.76
C PHE A 89 4.97 3.58 -3.11
N ALA A 90 5.04 2.72 -4.12
CA ALA A 90 5.04 3.12 -5.52
C ALA A 90 3.68 2.85 -6.14
N TYR A 91 3.14 3.85 -6.81
CA TYR A 91 1.84 3.83 -7.45
C TYR A 91 1.97 3.58 -8.94
N GLY A 92 1.01 2.85 -9.50
CA GLY A 92 0.86 2.53 -10.93
C GLY A 92 -0.61 2.52 -11.33
N VAL A 93 -0.90 2.20 -12.58
CA VAL A 93 -2.27 2.10 -13.12
C VAL A 93 -2.42 0.80 -13.88
N ALA A 94 -3.54 0.11 -13.68
CA ALA A 94 -3.96 -1.03 -14.47
C ALA A 94 -5.34 -0.76 -15.09
N ASP A 95 -5.68 -1.54 -16.11
CA ASP A 95 -7.04 -1.64 -16.62
C ASP A 95 -7.92 -2.49 -15.68
N SER A 96 -9.19 -2.69 -16.06
CA SER A 96 -10.18 -3.49 -15.33
C SER A 96 -9.80 -4.99 -15.24
N ASP A 97 -9.03 -5.49 -16.21
CA ASP A 97 -8.53 -6.87 -16.25
C ASP A 97 -7.21 -7.04 -15.48
N LYS A 98 -6.75 -5.98 -14.80
CA LYS A 98 -5.50 -5.92 -14.03
C LYS A 98 -4.24 -5.99 -14.89
N ASN A 99 -4.33 -5.74 -16.19
CA ASN A 99 -3.16 -5.52 -17.03
C ASN A 99 -2.53 -4.17 -16.70
N ILE A 100 -1.22 -4.15 -16.51
CA ILE A 100 -0.50 -2.95 -16.09
C ILE A 100 -0.38 -1.98 -17.28
N LEU A 101 -0.99 -0.80 -17.15
CA LEU A 101 -0.87 0.31 -18.10
C LEU A 101 0.27 1.27 -17.71
N LEU A 102 0.50 1.44 -16.41
CA LEU A 102 1.63 2.17 -15.85
C LEU A 102 2.25 1.37 -14.71
N GLU A 103 3.53 1.02 -14.87
CA GLU A 103 4.31 0.35 -13.83
C GLU A 103 4.30 1.15 -12.51
N PRO A 104 4.26 0.47 -11.35
CA PRO A 104 4.27 1.11 -10.05
C PRO A 104 5.65 1.71 -9.73
N LYS A 105 5.88 2.92 -10.24
CA LYS A 105 7.12 3.71 -10.07
C LYS A 105 6.86 5.15 -9.66
N TYR A 106 5.61 5.51 -9.38
CA TYR A 106 5.20 6.88 -9.05
C TYR A 106 5.07 7.09 -7.56
N GLN A 107 5.45 8.27 -7.08
CA GLN A 107 5.21 8.74 -5.71
C GLN A 107 3.72 9.02 -5.47
N PHE A 108 3.03 9.47 -6.51
CA PHE A 108 1.58 9.62 -6.56
C PHE A 108 1.08 9.54 -8.00
N ILE A 109 -0.20 9.18 -8.15
CA ILE A 109 -0.94 9.26 -9.42
C ILE A 109 -2.24 9.99 -9.14
N SER A 110 -2.72 10.76 -10.11
CA SER A 110 -4.00 11.47 -10.05
C SER A 110 -4.57 11.66 -11.45
N SER A 111 -5.85 12.02 -11.53
CA SER A 111 -6.57 12.29 -12.77
C SER A 111 -7.19 13.69 -12.75
N LYS A 112 -7.19 14.37 -13.90
CA LYS A 112 -7.80 15.70 -14.09
C LYS A 112 -8.35 15.88 -15.51
N ALA A 113 -9.12 16.95 -15.72
CA ALA A 113 -9.42 17.46 -17.05
C ALA A 113 -8.32 18.42 -17.53
N ASN A 114 -8.00 18.44 -18.83
CA ASN A 114 -7.32 19.58 -19.44
C ASN A 114 -8.32 20.64 -19.93
N SER A 115 -7.81 21.73 -20.51
CA SER A 115 -8.58 22.81 -21.13
C SER A 115 -9.57 22.36 -22.21
N LYS A 116 -9.33 21.20 -22.85
CA LYS A 116 -10.20 20.59 -23.85
C LYS A 116 -11.20 19.57 -23.26
N LYS A 117 -11.27 19.46 -21.92
CA LYS A 117 -12.06 18.47 -21.17
C LYS A 117 -11.63 17.02 -21.42
N GLU A 118 -10.43 16.80 -21.93
CA GLU A 118 -9.86 15.46 -22.09
C GLU A 118 -9.37 14.96 -20.73
N VAL A 119 -9.51 13.65 -20.49
CA VAL A 119 -9.04 12.99 -19.27
C VAL A 119 -7.52 12.85 -19.33
N ILE A 120 -6.84 13.46 -18.36
CA ILE A 120 -5.41 13.37 -18.19
C ILE A 120 -5.10 12.63 -16.90
N ILE A 121 -4.21 11.64 -16.99
CA ILE A 121 -3.61 10.97 -15.83
C ILE A 121 -2.22 11.53 -15.66
N TYR A 122 -1.84 11.88 -14.44
CA TYR A 122 -0.52 12.43 -14.17
C TYR A 122 0.04 11.92 -12.87
N GLY A 123 1.37 11.93 -12.76
CA GLY A 123 2.06 11.46 -11.57
C GLY A 123 3.49 11.95 -11.54
N LEU A 124 4.10 11.87 -10.36
CA LEU A 124 5.52 12.15 -10.17
C LEU A 124 6.27 10.83 -9.98
N PRO A 125 7.16 10.41 -10.90
CA PRO A 125 7.97 9.21 -10.70
C PRO A 125 8.97 9.40 -9.55
N TYR A 126 9.37 8.30 -8.90
CA TYR A 126 10.59 8.30 -8.08
C TYR A 126 11.80 8.45 -9.00
N VAL A 127 12.61 9.48 -8.78
CA VAL A 127 13.84 9.69 -9.55
C VAL A 127 15.01 8.98 -8.87
N VAL A 128 15.79 8.23 -9.64
CA VAL A 128 16.99 7.55 -9.13
C VAL A 128 18.23 8.43 -9.29
N ASN A 129 18.30 9.33 -10.28
CA ASN A 129 19.40 10.28 -10.52
C ASN A 129 18.98 11.44 -11.45
N GLY A 130 18.46 12.57 -10.92
CA GLY A 130 18.15 13.76 -11.75
C GLY A 130 16.93 14.58 -11.32
N ASP A 131 16.44 15.43 -12.22
CA ASP A 131 15.33 16.36 -11.98
C ASP A 131 13.97 15.66 -11.87
N GLU A 132 13.25 15.97 -10.81
CA GLU A 132 11.87 15.54 -10.56
C GLU A 132 10.91 16.19 -11.57
N LYS A 133 10.50 15.44 -12.59
CA LYS A 133 9.54 15.90 -13.58
C LYS A 133 8.24 15.11 -13.53
N ARG A 134 7.12 15.82 -13.42
CA ARG A 134 5.78 15.22 -13.55
C ARG A 134 5.59 14.67 -14.96
N MET A 135 5.01 13.48 -15.01
CA MET A 135 4.65 12.81 -16.25
C MET A 135 3.14 12.90 -16.43
N PHE A 136 2.70 13.09 -17.67
CA PHE A 136 1.31 13.23 -18.05
C PHE A 136 0.97 12.21 -19.13
N TYR A 137 -0.22 11.64 -19.05
CA TYR A 137 -0.71 10.57 -19.91
C TYR A 137 -2.14 10.84 -20.33
N LYS A 138 -2.51 10.35 -21.50
CA LYS A 138 -3.89 10.27 -21.99
C LYS A 138 -4.21 8.84 -22.42
N MET A 139 -5.48 8.47 -22.36
CA MET A 139 -5.96 7.21 -22.91
C MET A 139 -6.14 7.34 -24.42
N VAL A 140 -5.56 6.41 -25.18
CA VAL A 140 -5.78 6.22 -26.63
C VAL A 140 -5.86 4.74 -26.88
N ASP A 141 -6.98 4.28 -27.45
CA ASP A 141 -7.21 2.87 -27.79
C ASP A 141 -6.87 1.90 -26.64
N GLY A 142 -7.37 2.20 -25.44
CA GLY A 142 -7.14 1.38 -24.23
C GLY A 142 -5.76 1.50 -23.59
N ASN A 143 -4.85 2.33 -24.15
CA ASN A 143 -3.47 2.46 -23.66
C ASN A 143 -3.17 3.86 -23.12
N LEU A 144 -2.29 3.94 -22.12
CA LEU A 144 -1.79 5.22 -21.61
C LEU A 144 -0.58 5.70 -22.40
N ILE A 145 -0.77 6.78 -23.15
CA ILE A 145 0.28 7.40 -23.97
C ILE A 145 0.77 8.67 -23.28
N ALA A 146 2.08 8.81 -23.14
CA ALA A 146 2.71 10.00 -22.58
C ALA A 146 2.45 11.24 -23.46
N ILE A 147 2.12 12.36 -22.83
CA ILE A 147 1.89 13.65 -23.50
C ILE A 147 2.81 14.72 -22.94
N GLN A 148 2.98 15.79 -23.72
CA GLN A 148 3.72 16.96 -23.26
C GLN A 148 2.90 17.71 -22.21
N GLU A 149 3.59 18.31 -21.23
CA GLU A 149 2.93 19.10 -20.17
C GLU A 149 2.03 20.21 -20.73
N LYS A 150 2.43 20.85 -21.83
CA LYS A 150 1.62 21.88 -22.52
C LYS A 150 0.23 21.37 -22.97
N GLU A 151 0.09 20.07 -23.21
CA GLU A 151 -1.16 19.42 -23.64
C GLU A 151 -2.01 18.96 -22.45
N SER A 152 -1.43 18.99 -21.24
CA SER A 152 -2.07 18.53 -20.00
C SER A 152 -2.89 19.61 -19.28
N TRP A 153 -2.81 20.86 -19.72
CA TRP A 153 -3.43 22.03 -19.08
C TRP A 153 -4.67 22.50 -19.83
#